data_AF-A0A920KPX0-F1
#
_entry.id   AF-A0A920KPX0-F1
#
_cell.length_a   1.000
_cell.length_b   1.000
_cell.length_c   1.000
_cell.angle_alpha   90.00
_cell.angle_beta   90.00
_cell.angle_gamma   90.00
#
_symmetry.space_group_name_H-M   'P 1'
#
loop_
_entity.id
_entity.type
_entity.pdbx_description
1 polymer ?
#
loop_
_entity_poly.entity_id
_entity_poly.type
_entity_poly.pdbx_seq_one_letter_code
_entity_poly.pdbx_strand_id
1 'polypeptide(L)' 'MFDGKRVSTFLEVEGLGDFLPKYAGNLDIMTAAGLRTAEMLAEEVANGRFALPARA' A
#
# COMPACT_ATOMS: atom_id res chain seq x y z
N MET A 1 -4.46 -3.67 -29.20
CA MET A 1 -5.70 -4.28 -29.74
C MET A 1 -6.83 -3.81 -28.84
N PHE A 2 -7.66 -2.88 -29.29
CA PHE A 2 -8.74 -2.31 -28.48
C PHE A 2 -10.01 -3.16 -28.69
N ASP A 3 -10.45 -3.85 -27.65
CA ASP A 3 -11.73 -4.56 -27.60
C ASP A 3 -12.78 -3.62 -26.96
N GLY A 4 -13.48 -2.84 -27.79
CA GLY A 4 -14.48 -1.87 -27.33
C GLY A 4 -13.92 -0.77 -26.41
N LYS A 5 -14.58 -0.53 -25.27
CA LYS A 5 -14.18 0.47 -24.24
C LYS A 5 -13.26 -0.11 -23.15
N ARG A 6 -12.62 -1.26 -23.40
CA ARG A 6 -11.79 -1.94 -22.40
C ARG A 6 -10.35 -1.45 -22.46
N VAL A 7 -9.83 -1.02 -21.32
CA VAL A 7 -8.41 -0.69 -21.13
C VAL A 7 -7.80 -1.76 -20.24
N SER A 8 -6.67 -2.31 -20.69
CA SER A 8 -5.90 -3.29 -19.93
C SER A 8 -4.54 -2.68 -19.56
N THR A 9 -4.17 -2.79 -18.29
CA THR A 9 -2.85 -2.40 -17.77
C THR A 9 -2.17 -3.62 -17.19
N PHE A 10 -0.91 -3.83 -17.56
CA PHE A 10 -0.09 -4.93 -17.09
C PHE A 10 1.02 -4.35 -16.20
N LEU A 11 1.24 -4.95 -15.04
CA LEU A 11 2.21 -4.50 -14.04
C LEU A 11 2.96 -5.70 -13.48
N GLU A 12 4.24 -5.48 -13.20
CA GLU A 12 5.06 -6.36 -12.37
C GLU A 12 5.35 -5.64 -11.06
N VAL A 13 5.33 -6.39 -9.96
CA VAL A 13 5.60 -5.84 -8.64
C VAL A 13 6.88 -6.49 -8.12
N GLU A 14 7.99 -5.76 -8.17
CA GLU A 14 9.25 -6.14 -7.57
C GLU A 14 9.32 -5.57 -6.15
N GLY A 15 9.62 -6.43 -5.17
CA GLY A 15 9.84 -6.01 -3.78
C GLY A 15 11.21 -5.37 -3.59
N LEU A 16 11.35 -4.55 -2.55
CA LEU A 16 12.59 -3.82 -2.27
C LEU A 16 13.75 -4.76 -1.89
N GLY A 17 13.41 -5.91 -1.30
CA GLY A 17 14.39 -6.91 -0.89
C GLY A 17 14.84 -6.76 0.56
N ASP A 18 14.13 -5.98 1.38
CA ASP A 18 14.53 -5.63 2.75
C ASP A 18 14.63 -6.85 3.69
N PHE A 19 13.71 -7.81 3.55
CA PHE A 19 13.68 -9.04 4.35
C PHE A 19 13.53 -10.29 3.49
N LEU A 20 12.61 -10.26 2.51
CA LEU A 20 12.40 -11.35 1.56
C LEU A 20 13.11 -11.04 0.24
N PRO A 21 13.38 -12.04 -0.62
CA PRO A 21 13.93 -11.79 -1.96
C PRO A 21 13.05 -10.86 -2.79
N LYS A 22 13.63 -10.17 -3.77
CA LYS A 22 12.94 -9.17 -4.60
C LYS A 22 11.71 -9.68 -5.37
N TYR A 23 11.61 -10.98 -5.65
CA TYR A 23 10.42 -11.53 -6.30
C TYR A 23 9.19 -11.54 -5.37
N ALA A 24 9.35 -11.33 -4.07
CA ALA A 24 8.26 -11.29 -3.09
C ALA A 24 7.54 -9.92 -3.05
N GLY A 25 7.40 -9.26 -4.20
CA GLY A 25 6.79 -7.93 -4.29
C GLY A 25 5.31 -7.90 -3.90
N ASN A 26 4.61 -9.03 -3.96
CA ASN A 26 3.25 -9.17 -3.43
C ASN A 26 3.18 -8.94 -1.92
N LEU A 27 4.22 -9.28 -1.16
CA LEU A 27 4.25 -9.04 0.28
C LEU A 27 4.77 -7.64 0.59
N ASP A 28 5.79 -7.19 -0.15
CA ASP A 28 6.38 -5.86 -0.02
C ASP A 28 5.33 -4.75 -0.24
N ILE A 29 4.50 -4.88 -1.28
CA ILE A 29 3.44 -3.89 -1.57
C ILE A 29 2.39 -3.83 -0.47
N MET A 30 2.07 -4.95 0.19
CA MET A 30 1.14 -4.95 1.33
C MET A 30 1.75 -4.22 2.53
N THR A 31 3.02 -4.49 2.84
CA THR A 31 3.70 -3.84 3.97
C THR A 31 3.93 -2.36 3.73
N ALA A 32 4.31 -1.96 2.51
CA ALA A 32 4.49 -0.57 2.13
C ALA A 32 3.16 0.21 2.19
N ALA A 33 2.07 -0.39 1.69
CA ALA A 33 0.74 0.21 1.77
C ALA A 33 0.26 0.35 3.22
N GLY A 34 0.48 -0.67 4.05
CA GLY A 34 0.13 -0.65 5.47
C GLY A 34 0.89 0.44 6.23
N LEU A 35 2.21 0.52 6.02
CA LEU A 35 3.07 1.56 6.60
C LEU A 35 2.58 2.95 6.20
N ARG A 36 2.40 3.19 4.89
CA ARG A 36 1.97 4.51 4.40
C ARG A 36 0.61 4.92 4.94
N THR A 37 -0.32 3.98 5.03
CA THR A 37 -1.64 4.23 5.63
C THR A 37 -1.52 4.62 7.10
N ALA A 38 -0.68 3.93 7.87
CA ALA A 38 -0.46 4.23 9.28
C ALA A 38 0.20 5.61 9.48
N GLU A 39 1.17 5.98 8.63
CA GLU A 39 1.79 7.31 8.64
C GLU A 39 0.76 8.42 8.41
N MET A 40 -0.10 8.26 7.39
CA MET A 40 -1.16 9.23 7.09
C MET A 40 -2.14 9.37 8.27
N LEU A 41 -2.53 8.25 8.89
CA LEU A 41 -3.37 8.30 10.09
C LEU A 41 -2.66 8.99 11.26
N ALA A 42 -1.37 8.72 11.46
CA ALA A 42 -0.59 9.36 12.51
C ALA A 42 -0.49 10.89 12.30
N GLU A 43 -0.31 11.34 11.05
CA GLU A 43 -0.35 12.77 10.70
C GLU A 43 -1.71 13.41 11.03
N GLU A 44 -2.82 12.75 10.70
CA GLU A 44 -4.16 13.25 11.01
C GLU A 44 -4.44 13.30 12.53
N VAL A 45 -3.97 12.31 13.28
CA VAL A 45 -4.05 12.29 14.75
C VAL A 45 -3.21 13.41 15.35
N ALA A 46 -1.98 13.59 14.88
CA ALA A 46 -1.09 14.65 15.34
C ALA A 46 -1.66 16.06 15.07
N ASN A 47 -2.37 16.23 13.95
CA ASN A 47 -3.07 17.46 13.60
C ASN A 47 -4.42 17.62 14.32
N GLY A 48 -4.83 16.66 15.16
CA GLY A 48 -6.11 16.68 15.89
C GLY A 48 -7.35 16.51 15.00
N ARG A 49 -7.19 16.05 13.76
CA ARG A 49 -8.28 15.87 12.79
C ARG A 49 -8.88 14.46 12.83
N PHE A 50 -8.21 13.52 13.49
CA PHE A 50 -8.67 12.14 13.63
C PHE A 50 -8.38 11.59 15.04
N ALA A 51 -9.30 10.80 15.58
CA ALA A 51 -9.11 10.08 16.84
C ALA A 51 -9.08 8.58 16.56
N LEU A 52 -8.09 7.87 17.11
CA LEU A 52 -8.00 6.42 16.96
C LEU A 52 -9.15 5.73 17.72
N PRO A 53 -9.75 4.68 17.15
CA PRO A 53 -10.77 3.90 17.85
C PRO A 53 -10.18 3.19 19.07
N ALA A 54 -10.99 2.98 20.10
CA ALA A 54 -10.61 2.11 21.22
C ALA A 54 -10.39 0.69 20.69
N ARG A 55 -9.35 0.01 21.21
CA ARG A 55 -9.10 -1.38 20.89
C ARG A 55 -10.20 -2.24 21.53
N ALA A 56 -10.83 -3.10 20.73
CA ALA A 56 -11.78 -4.09 21.21
C ALA A 56 -11.10 -5.18 22.05
#